data_AF-A0A349X762-F1
#
_entry.id   AF-A0A349X762-F1
#
_cell.length_a   1.000
_cell.length_b   1.000
_cell.length_c   1.000
_cell.angle_alpha   90.00
_cell.angle_beta   90.00
_cell.angle_gamma   90.00
#
_symmetry.space_group_name_H-M   'P 1'
#
loop_
_entity.id
_entity.type
_entity.pdbx_description
1 polymer ?
#
loop_
_entity_poly.entity_id
_entity_poly.type
_entity_poly.pdbx_seq_one_letter_code
_entity_poly.pdbx_strand_id
1 'polypeptide(L)'
;MCLTKYFISTFLVLVALVACSTTPPESSKEISLDSKPKHHTSSGYQNDPFVETASSKGIFFYMRRAWDSIFVPKIPDRHVLTELESIQLLNSIDSERITWLGHASFLIKTSGVTILTDPFLSKFASPVSWAGPKRFVDLPIPINKLPPI
;
A
#
# COMPACT_ATOMS: atom_id res chain seq x y z
N MET A 1 14.14 -28.89 35.42
CA MET A 1 13.59 -27.54 35.14
C MET A 1 13.85 -27.03 33.71
N CYS A 2 14.77 -27.61 32.91
CA CYS A 2 15.03 -27.13 31.54
C CYS A 2 14.01 -27.67 30.51
N LEU A 3 13.63 -28.96 30.60
CA LEU A 3 12.73 -29.62 29.65
C LEU A 3 11.31 -28.99 29.64
N THR A 4 10.79 -28.65 30.82
CA THR A 4 9.44 -28.07 30.98
C THR A 4 9.34 -26.69 30.34
N LYS A 5 10.41 -25.90 30.38
CA LYS A 5 10.46 -24.57 29.75
C LYS A 5 10.46 -24.66 28.22
N TYR A 6 11.16 -25.64 27.66
CA TYR A 6 11.12 -25.90 26.22
C TYR A 6 9.74 -26.35 25.76
N PHE A 7 9.08 -27.23 26.52
CA PHE A 7 7.74 -27.72 26.18
C PHE A 7 6.67 -26.61 26.24
N ILE A 8 6.75 -25.72 27.22
CA ILE A 8 5.85 -24.56 27.34
C ILE A 8 6.10 -23.57 26.19
N SER A 9 7.37 -23.34 25.83
CA SER A 9 7.75 -22.45 24.72
C SER A 9 7.27 -22.99 23.37
N THR A 10 7.49 -24.27 23.08
CA THR A 10 7.04 -24.88 21.82
C THR A 10 5.52 -24.95 21.74
N PHE A 11 4.82 -25.20 22.85
CA PHE A 11 3.37 -25.15 22.90
C PHE A 11 2.81 -23.74 22.64
N LEU A 12 3.41 -22.70 23.24
CA LEU A 12 3.03 -21.31 22.97
C LEU A 12 3.23 -20.90 21.51
N VAL A 13 4.34 -21.32 20.89
CA VAL A 13 4.60 -21.09 19.46
C VAL A 13 3.58 -21.81 18.59
N LEU A 14 3.22 -23.06 18.91
CA LEU A 14 2.22 -23.81 18.18
C LEU A 14 0.82 -23.17 18.28
N VAL A 15 0.44 -22.70 19.47
CA VAL A 15 -0.84 -21.98 19.69
C VAL A 15 -0.87 -20.67 18.91
N ALA A 16 0.22 -19.91 18.88
CA ALA A 16 0.31 -18.67 18.11
C ALA A 16 0.20 -18.91 16.59
N LEU A 17 0.74 -20.02 16.09
CA LEU A 17 0.63 -20.39 14.67
C LEU A 17 -0.78 -20.85 14.28
N VAL A 18 -1.51 -21.52 15.18
CA VAL A 18 -2.88 -22.00 14.93
C VAL A 18 -3.92 -20.88 15.15
N ALA A 19 -3.66 -19.92 16.02
CA ALA A 19 -4.57 -18.79 16.27
C ALA A 19 -4.73 -17.86 15.05
N CYS A 20 -3.77 -17.87 14.11
CA CYS A 20 -3.84 -17.07 12.89
C CYS A 20 -4.59 -17.75 11.73
N SER A 21 -5.05 -19.00 11.87
CA SER A 21 -5.74 -19.73 10.80
C SER A 21 -7.26 -19.84 10.97
N THR A 22 -7.83 -19.33 12.08
CA THR A 22 -9.28 -19.33 12.27
C THR A 22 -9.91 -18.13 11.57
N THR A 23 -10.38 -18.32 10.35
CA THR A 23 -11.42 -17.44 9.78
C THR A 23 -12.70 -17.64 10.59
N PRO A 24 -13.29 -16.59 11.19
CA PRO A 24 -14.60 -16.73 11.83
C PRO A 24 -15.61 -17.23 10.78
N PRO A 25 -16.53 -18.14 11.15
CA PRO A 25 -17.59 -18.54 10.24
C PRO A 25 -18.44 -17.31 9.92
N GLU A 26 -18.51 -16.95 8.63
CA GLU A 26 -19.44 -15.94 8.15
C GLU A 26 -20.87 -16.40 8.48
N SER A 27 -21.47 -15.76 9.49
CA SER A 27 -22.90 -15.83 9.72
C SER A 27 -23.59 -15.14 8.55
N SER A 28 -23.95 -15.91 7.51
CA SER A 28 -24.72 -15.43 6.36
C SER A 28 -26.15 -15.07 6.79
N LYS A 29 -26.34 -13.87 7.33
CA LYS A 29 -27.66 -13.23 7.28
C LYS A 29 -27.92 -12.92 5.81
N GLU A 30 -28.91 -13.58 5.22
CA GLU A 30 -29.46 -13.21 3.91
C GLU A 30 -30.02 -11.78 4.03
N ILE A 31 -29.22 -10.80 3.66
CA ILE A 31 -29.67 -9.41 3.55
C ILE A 31 -30.28 -9.26 2.16
N SER A 32 -31.60 -9.04 2.11
CA SER A 32 -32.35 -8.75 0.88
C SER A 32 -31.58 -7.77 -0.02
N LEU A 33 -31.31 -8.19 -1.25
CA LEU A 33 -30.52 -7.46 -2.25
C LEU A 33 -31.35 -6.43 -3.02
N ASP A 34 -32.67 -6.44 -2.89
CA ASP A 34 -33.60 -5.65 -3.71
C ASP A 34 -33.44 -4.13 -3.56
N SER A 35 -32.84 -3.65 -2.47
CA SER A 35 -32.66 -2.21 -2.21
C SER A 35 -31.21 -1.73 -2.33
N LYS A 36 -30.26 -2.57 -2.79
CA LYS A 36 -28.84 -2.20 -2.86
C LYS A 36 -28.43 -1.74 -4.27
N PRO A 37 -27.46 -0.82 -4.39
CA PRO A 37 -26.83 -0.52 -5.67
C PRO A 37 -26.26 -1.78 -6.34
N LYS A 38 -26.24 -1.82 -7.68
CA LYS A 38 -25.81 -2.99 -8.47
C LYS A 38 -24.42 -3.55 -8.12
N HIS A 39 -23.54 -2.70 -7.60
CA HIS A 39 -22.18 -3.06 -7.18
C HIS A 39 -22.11 -3.74 -5.79
N HIS A 40 -23.24 -3.96 -5.11
CA HIS A 40 -23.33 -4.72 -3.87
C HIS A 40 -23.94 -6.09 -4.13
N THR A 41 -23.11 -7.12 -4.10
CA THR A 41 -23.52 -8.53 -4.20
C THR A 41 -23.80 -9.11 -2.81
N SER A 42 -24.31 -10.34 -2.75
CA SER A 42 -24.45 -11.08 -1.49
C SER A 42 -23.09 -11.34 -0.81
N SER A 43 -22.01 -11.41 -1.59
CA SER A 43 -20.65 -11.71 -1.12
C SER A 43 -19.78 -10.46 -0.92
N GLY A 44 -20.30 -9.25 -1.14
CA GLY A 44 -19.57 -7.99 -0.90
C GLY A 44 -19.68 -6.98 -2.03
N TYR A 45 -18.64 -6.16 -2.19
CA TYR A 45 -18.56 -5.14 -3.25
C TYR A 45 -17.95 -5.73 -4.53
N GLN A 46 -18.55 -5.41 -5.68
CA GLN A 46 -18.06 -5.77 -7.00
C GLN A 46 -18.20 -4.57 -7.94
N ASN A 47 -17.15 -4.23 -8.68
CA ASN A 47 -17.23 -3.16 -9.70
C ASN A 47 -18.31 -3.49 -10.75
N ASP A 48 -19.00 -2.45 -11.23
CA ASP A 48 -19.98 -2.50 -12.33
C ASP A 48 -19.44 -1.65 -13.52
N PRO A 49 -19.19 -2.23 -14.72
CA PRO A 49 -19.43 -3.63 -15.08
C PRO A 49 -18.46 -4.58 -14.35
N PHE A 50 -18.87 -5.85 -14.25
CA PHE A 50 -17.98 -6.89 -13.75
C PHE A 50 -16.69 -6.89 -14.55
N VAL A 51 -15.58 -6.73 -13.84
CA VAL A 51 -14.24 -6.91 -14.37
C VAL A 51 -13.71 -8.20 -13.77
N GLU A 52 -13.34 -9.15 -14.63
CA GLU A 52 -12.67 -10.38 -14.18
C GLU A 52 -11.45 -9.98 -13.34
N THR A 53 -11.45 -10.42 -12.08
CA THR A 53 -10.37 -10.05 -11.17
C THR A 53 -9.09 -10.76 -11.60
N ALA A 54 -7.95 -10.07 -11.45
CA ALA A 54 -6.66 -10.63 -11.83
C ALA A 54 -6.43 -12.00 -11.20
N SER A 55 -5.73 -12.87 -11.93
CA SER A 55 -5.30 -14.24 -11.57
C SER A 55 -5.09 -14.46 -10.07
N SER A 56 -5.44 -15.64 -9.57
CA SER A 56 -5.32 -16.04 -8.16
C SER A 56 -4.04 -15.53 -7.50
N LYS A 57 -4.16 -14.83 -6.36
CA LYS A 57 -3.04 -14.32 -5.56
C LYS A 57 -2.35 -15.44 -4.75
N GLY A 58 -2.07 -16.58 -5.38
CA GLY A 58 -1.41 -17.72 -4.76
C GLY A 58 0.11 -17.53 -4.66
N ILE A 59 0.81 -18.57 -4.19
CA ILE A 59 2.27 -18.53 -3.99
C ILE A 59 3.04 -18.10 -5.26
N PHE A 60 2.63 -18.57 -6.44
CA PHE A 60 3.26 -18.22 -7.71
C PHE A 60 3.14 -16.73 -8.06
N PHE A 61 2.02 -16.09 -7.70
CA PHE A 61 1.84 -14.65 -7.88
C PHE A 61 2.86 -13.85 -7.09
N TYR A 62 3.05 -14.22 -5.81
CA TYR A 62 4.02 -13.56 -4.94
C TYR A 62 5.46 -13.83 -5.36
N MET A 63 5.79 -15.06 -5.77
CA MET A 63 7.11 -15.40 -6.30
C MET A 63 7.45 -14.59 -7.55
N ARG A 64 6.49 -14.45 -8.47
CA ARG A 64 6.66 -13.60 -9.66
C ARG A 64 6.85 -12.13 -9.27
N ARG A 65 6.02 -11.59 -8.37
CA ARG A 65 6.15 -10.20 -7.87
C ARG A 65 7.51 -9.94 -7.21
N ALA A 66 7.99 -10.89 -6.41
CA ALA A 66 9.31 -10.80 -5.78
C ALA A 66 10.41 -10.76 -6.84
N TRP A 67 10.35 -11.64 -7.85
CA TRP A 67 11.31 -11.66 -8.95
C TRP A 67 11.27 -10.37 -9.78
N ASP A 68 10.07 -9.92 -10.18
CA ASP A 68 9.87 -8.68 -10.94
C ASP A 68 10.42 -7.45 -10.19
N SER A 69 10.38 -7.45 -8.84
CA SER A 69 10.86 -6.33 -8.03
C SER A 69 12.37 -6.12 -8.02
N ILE A 70 13.14 -7.11 -8.51
CA ILE A 70 14.61 -7.03 -8.60
C ILE A 70 15.02 -6.18 -9.81
N PHE A 71 14.18 -6.11 -10.85
CA PHE A 71 14.49 -5.38 -12.07
C PHE A 71 14.06 -3.93 -11.95
N VAL A 72 15.04 -3.02 -12.02
CA VAL A 72 14.77 -1.58 -12.11
C VAL A 72 14.81 -1.21 -13.60
N PRO A 73 13.70 -0.69 -14.17
CA PRO A 73 13.72 -0.22 -15.55
C PRO A 73 14.66 0.98 -15.70
N LYS A 74 15.26 1.15 -16.88
CA LYS A 74 16.02 2.36 -17.17
C LYS A 74 15.06 3.56 -17.17
N ILE A 75 15.26 4.47 -16.22
CA ILE A 75 14.48 5.71 -16.12
C ILE A 75 15.01 6.67 -17.20
N PRO A 76 14.15 7.19 -18.10
CA PRO A 76 14.63 8.10 -19.13
C PRO A 76 15.09 9.43 -18.54
N ASP A 77 16.00 10.11 -19.24
CA ASP A 77 16.54 11.38 -18.80
C ASP A 77 15.42 12.42 -18.61
N ARG A 78 15.59 13.30 -17.62
CA ARG A 78 14.62 14.36 -17.24
C ARG A 78 13.27 13.87 -16.70
N HIS A 79 13.08 12.57 -16.44
CA HIS A 79 11.88 12.05 -15.77
C HIS A 79 11.93 12.18 -14.25
N VAL A 80 13.09 12.53 -13.69
CA VAL A 80 13.32 12.73 -12.26
C VAL A 80 13.85 14.13 -12.06
N LEU A 81 13.22 14.86 -11.14
CA LEU A 81 13.70 16.14 -10.66
C LEU A 81 14.69 15.91 -9.52
N THR A 82 15.70 16.76 -9.42
CA THR A 82 16.54 16.78 -8.22
C THR A 82 15.72 17.25 -7.00
N GLU A 83 16.19 16.92 -5.80
CA GLU A 83 15.54 17.39 -4.57
C GLU A 83 15.46 18.92 -4.52
N LEU A 84 16.53 19.60 -4.96
CA LEU A 84 16.59 21.06 -4.98
C LEU A 84 15.53 21.65 -5.89
N GLU A 85 15.43 21.16 -7.14
CA GLU A 85 14.41 21.61 -8.10
C GLU A 85 13.00 21.31 -7.57
N SER A 86 12.80 20.15 -6.97
CA SER A 86 11.51 19.73 -6.40
C SER A 86 11.06 20.69 -5.30
N ILE A 87 11.96 21.08 -4.39
CA ILE A 87 11.68 22.04 -3.32
C ILE A 87 11.45 23.45 -3.88
N GLN A 88 12.24 23.87 -4.86
CA GLN A 88 12.05 25.17 -5.50
C GLN A 88 10.68 25.29 -6.16
N LEU A 89 10.25 24.25 -6.90
CA LEU A 89 8.92 24.20 -7.52
C LEU A 89 7.79 24.12 -6.49
N LEU A 90 8.01 23.42 -5.39
CA LEU A 90 7.04 23.34 -4.29
C LEU A 90 6.75 24.71 -3.68
N ASN A 91 7.80 25.53 -3.55
CA ASN A 91 7.76 26.84 -2.90
C ASN A 91 7.50 28.00 -3.87
N SER A 92 7.61 27.78 -5.19
CA SER A 92 7.36 28.84 -6.19
C SER A 92 5.87 29.09 -6.42
N ILE A 93 5.02 28.15 -6.03
CA ILE A 93 3.57 28.22 -6.19
C ILE A 93 2.91 28.23 -4.80
N ASP A 94 2.55 29.42 -4.35
CA ASP A 94 1.89 29.63 -3.05
C ASP A 94 0.37 29.43 -3.09
N SER A 95 -0.23 29.37 -4.28
CA SER A 95 -1.67 29.21 -4.49
C SER A 95 -2.10 27.73 -4.50
N GLU A 96 -3.34 27.49 -4.91
CA GLU A 96 -3.88 26.18 -5.25
C GLU A 96 -2.91 25.40 -6.15
N ARG A 97 -2.54 24.18 -5.74
CA ARG A 97 -1.64 23.34 -6.52
C ARG A 97 -1.80 21.86 -6.22
N ILE A 98 -1.44 21.05 -7.21
CA ILE A 98 -1.33 19.61 -7.09
C ILE A 98 0.12 19.23 -7.42
N THR A 99 0.80 18.59 -6.47
CA THR A 99 2.17 18.10 -6.65
C THR A 99 2.15 16.58 -6.61
N TRP A 100 2.62 15.94 -7.68
CA TRP A 100 2.76 14.49 -7.73
C TRP A 100 4.07 14.06 -7.08
N LEU A 101 3.98 13.20 -6.05
CA LEU A 101 5.14 12.68 -5.33
C LEU A 101 5.57 11.28 -5.82
N GLY A 102 4.87 10.74 -6.82
CA GLY A 102 5.07 9.39 -7.35
C GLY A 102 3.96 8.42 -6.94
N HIS A 103 3.80 7.34 -7.71
CA HIS A 103 2.71 6.36 -7.53
C HIS A 103 1.32 7.04 -7.46
N ALA A 104 0.50 6.69 -6.47
CA ALA A 104 -0.78 7.33 -6.19
C ALA A 104 -0.68 8.47 -5.15
N SER A 105 0.54 8.92 -4.80
CA SER A 105 0.74 9.95 -3.78
C SER A 105 0.74 11.35 -4.38
N PHE A 106 -0.22 12.17 -3.99
CA PHE A 106 -0.32 13.59 -4.33
C PHE A 106 -0.37 14.46 -3.08
N LEU A 107 0.33 15.59 -3.16
CA LEU A 107 0.25 16.69 -2.21
C LEU A 107 -0.59 17.81 -2.83
N ILE A 108 -1.80 18.00 -2.31
CA ILE A 108 -2.80 18.92 -2.84
C ILE A 108 -2.92 20.10 -1.88
N LYS A 109 -2.57 21.31 -2.31
CA LYS A 109 -2.83 22.54 -1.56
C LYS A 109 -4.11 23.16 -2.10
N THR A 110 -5.13 23.27 -1.25
CA THR A 110 -6.39 23.89 -1.63
C THR A 110 -7.07 24.58 -0.45
N SER A 111 -7.69 25.74 -0.67
CA SER A 111 -8.51 26.45 0.33
C SER A 111 -7.78 26.67 1.67
N GLY A 112 -6.47 26.91 1.60
CA GLY A 112 -5.61 27.10 2.79
C GLY A 112 -5.24 25.81 3.53
N VAL A 113 -5.66 24.63 3.07
CA VAL A 113 -5.27 23.32 3.62
C VAL A 113 -4.35 22.57 2.67
N THR A 114 -3.56 21.65 3.23
CA THR A 114 -2.75 20.71 2.46
C THR A 114 -3.24 19.30 2.70
N ILE A 115 -3.44 18.52 1.64
CA ILE A 115 -3.94 17.15 1.71
C ILE A 115 -2.88 16.22 1.11
N LEU A 116 -2.58 15.13 1.81
CA LEU A 116 -1.75 14.05 1.30
C LEU A 116 -2.60 12.82 1.00
N THR A 117 -2.49 12.32 -0.23
CA THR A 117 -3.20 11.12 -0.69
C THR A 117 -2.26 9.92 -0.72
N ASP A 118 -2.79 8.73 -0.39
CA ASP A 118 -2.12 7.42 -0.42
C ASP A 118 -0.60 7.47 -0.16
N PRO A 119 -0.15 7.84 1.06
CA PRO A 119 1.23 8.23 1.31
C PRO A 119 2.21 7.06 1.22
N PHE A 120 2.83 6.87 0.06
CA PHE A 120 3.95 5.95 -0.12
C PHE A 120 5.28 6.71 -0.03
N LEU A 121 5.71 7.00 1.20
CA LEU A 121 6.90 7.82 1.50
C LEU A 121 8.17 7.00 1.85
N SER A 122 8.04 5.68 2.04
CA SER A 122 9.13 4.76 2.45
C SER A 122 9.94 4.22 1.28
N LYS A 123 11.19 3.79 1.49
CA LYS A 123 12.01 3.21 0.40
C LYS A 123 11.42 1.96 -0.25
N PHE A 124 10.65 1.16 0.51
CA PHE A 124 10.06 -0.10 0.08
C PHE A 124 8.55 -0.10 0.34
N ALA A 125 7.78 -0.63 -0.62
CA ALA A 125 6.34 -0.85 -0.51
C ALA A 125 6.06 -2.13 0.28
N SER A 126 6.38 -2.12 1.58
CA SER A 126 6.43 -3.31 2.42
C SER A 126 6.27 -2.92 3.90
N PRO A 127 5.70 -3.82 4.74
CA PRO A 127 5.67 -3.62 6.19
C PRO A 127 7.06 -3.69 6.84
N VAL A 128 8.07 -4.23 6.14
CA VAL A 128 9.46 -4.25 6.61
C VAL A 128 10.30 -3.22 5.84
N SER A 129 11.14 -2.48 6.56
CA SER A 129 11.85 -1.30 6.03
C SER A 129 13.03 -1.62 5.09
N TRP A 130 13.43 -2.88 4.99
CA TRP A 130 14.63 -3.32 4.25
C TRP A 130 14.35 -4.34 3.14
N ALA A 131 13.11 -4.81 2.99
CA ALA A 131 12.74 -5.82 2.00
C ALA A 131 11.40 -5.53 1.35
N GLY A 132 11.20 -6.06 0.14
CA GLY A 132 10.01 -5.89 -0.69
C GLY A 132 10.27 -5.02 -1.92
N PRO A 133 9.21 -4.61 -2.65
CA PRO A 133 9.35 -3.80 -3.85
C PRO A 133 9.95 -2.43 -3.52
N LYS A 134 11.16 -2.18 -4.02
CA LYS A 134 11.85 -0.91 -3.86
C LYS A 134 11.27 0.13 -4.82
N ARG A 135 11.16 1.39 -4.38
CA ARG A 135 10.85 2.49 -5.29
C ARG A 135 11.95 2.63 -6.35
N PHE A 136 11.58 2.86 -7.61
CA PHE A 136 12.53 3.02 -8.72
C PHE A 136 13.14 4.42 -8.78
N VAL A 137 12.32 5.44 -8.53
CA VAL A 137 12.72 6.85 -8.42
C VAL A 137 12.64 7.23 -6.94
N ASP A 138 13.62 7.93 -6.37
CA ASP A 138 13.52 8.34 -4.97
C ASP A 138 12.40 9.36 -4.73
N LEU A 139 12.03 9.55 -3.46
CA LEU A 139 11.00 10.54 -3.11
C LEU A 139 11.52 11.95 -3.45
N PRO A 140 10.80 12.76 -4.25
CA PRO A 140 11.31 14.04 -4.74
C PRO A 140 11.46 15.09 -3.64
N ILE A 141 10.63 14.99 -2.58
CA ILE A 141 10.65 15.88 -1.42
C ILE A 141 10.80 15.01 -0.17
N PRO A 142 11.89 15.15 0.60
CA PRO A 142 12.07 14.44 1.86
C PRO A 142 10.92 14.70 2.83
N ILE A 143 10.58 13.68 3.63
CA ILE A 143 9.45 13.73 4.57
C ILE A 143 9.56 14.91 5.54
N ASN A 144 10.76 15.21 6.02
CA ASN A 144 11.03 16.33 6.93
C ASN A 144 10.95 17.72 6.29
N LYS A 145 10.76 17.78 4.96
CA LYS A 145 10.59 19.02 4.19
C LYS A 145 9.19 19.16 3.58
N LEU A 146 8.29 18.22 3.88
CA LEU A 146 6.88 18.37 3.51
C LEU A 146 6.25 19.52 4.31
N PRO A 147 5.31 20.28 3.70
CA PRO A 147 4.54 21.26 4.44
C PRO A 147 3.62 20.58 5.47
N PRO A 148 3.06 21.32 6.43
CA PRO A 148 2.02 20.81 7.32
C PRO A 148 0.81 20.30 6.52
N ILE A 149 0.24 19.17 6.97
CA ILE A 149 -0.85 18.41 6.31
C ILE A 149 -1.94 18.13 7.34
#